data_AF-A0A6G1IFG6-F1
#
_entry.id   AF-A0A6G1IFG6-F1
#
_cell.length_a   1.000
_cell.length_b   1.000
_cell.length_c   1.000
_cell.angle_alpha   90.00
_cell.angle_beta   90.00
_cell.angle_gamma   90.00
#
_symmetry.space_group_name_H-M   'P 1'
#
loop_
_entity.id
_entity.type
_entity.pdbx_description
1 polymer ?
#
loop_
_entity_poly.entity_id
_entity_poly.type
_entity_poly.pdbx_seq_one_letter_code
_entity_poly.pdbx_strand_id
1 'polypeptide(L)'
;MRLLHFNSSGRLSSTDFSQKTIPPYAILSHTWGDAEFLFEDMVNNAGKSKAGYKKILFCGEQAARDQLQYFWVDTCCIDKWNLRELSKAINSMFQWYKNAEKCYVFLSDVSAPMADAQLHQSTWEASFRKSRWFTRGWTLQELLAPASIEFFSSERQRLGDKDSLSQQISGITRIPVAALRGDPINEFSVSERKGWVAGRQTTQEEDMAYSLIGIFGVSMEFRYGEGKERALERLQEEMDKVNTTPFVVPFNRNARFIGREAQLAELKEKLFVEASTKKAALTGPGGIGKTQLALELAYRTKEEVQNCLVFWISASDKESVYQSFAHIARRLNMPGWDDEKADVRKLVQLHLSQESVGEWLLIVDNIDEAGLEPAGSSKAISLIEFLPSSAQGAIIFTTTNRKTAVILAGQHIVDLPEMEQNMARRMLELFLADQTNEQETVDLLLKELAYLPLAIGQAAAYVNVNMITLQ
;
A
#
# COMPACT_ATOMS: atom_id res chain seq x y z
N MET A 1 -17.81 -3.88 -5.98
CA MET A 1 -17.82 -5.32 -6.30
C MET A 1 -19.24 -5.73 -6.62
N ARG A 2 -19.46 -6.49 -7.69
CA ARG A 2 -20.79 -7.00 -8.08
C ARG A 2 -20.94 -8.44 -7.61
N LEU A 3 -22.02 -8.76 -6.91
CA LEU A 3 -22.33 -10.11 -6.44
C LEU A 3 -23.62 -10.64 -7.08
N LEU A 4 -23.68 -11.95 -7.30
CA LEU A 4 -24.82 -12.68 -7.82
C LEU A 4 -25.67 -13.22 -6.67
N HIS A 5 -26.97 -13.36 -6.93
CA HIS A 5 -27.92 -14.07 -6.06
C HIS A 5 -29.08 -14.60 -6.91
N PHE A 6 -29.82 -15.57 -6.37
CA PHE A 6 -31.13 -15.92 -6.92
C PHE A 6 -32.20 -15.08 -6.23
N ASN A 7 -33.05 -14.42 -7.02
CA ASN A 7 -34.16 -13.64 -6.48
C ASN A 7 -35.30 -14.57 -6.01
N SER A 8 -36.39 -13.98 -5.49
CA SER A 8 -37.56 -14.73 -5.00
C SER A 8 -38.24 -15.62 -6.04
N SER A 9 -38.02 -15.39 -7.35
CA SER A 9 -38.51 -16.23 -8.44
C SER A 9 -37.49 -17.25 -8.94
N GLY A 10 -36.37 -17.42 -8.23
CA GLY A 10 -35.29 -18.35 -8.59
C GLY A 10 -34.47 -17.91 -9.80
N ARG A 11 -34.60 -16.65 -10.24
CA ARG A 11 -33.85 -16.11 -11.38
C ARG A 11 -32.54 -15.48 -10.91
N LEU A 12 -31.46 -15.80 -11.62
CA LEU A 12 -30.14 -15.22 -11.41
C LEU A 12 -30.22 -13.69 -11.61
N SER A 13 -29.77 -12.95 -10.60
CA SER A 13 -29.73 -11.49 -10.56
C SER A 13 -28.40 -11.05 -9.95
N SER A 14 -28.00 -9.79 -10.19
CA SER A 14 -26.78 -9.22 -9.63
C SER A 14 -27.06 -7.95 -8.82
N THR A 15 -26.23 -7.68 -7.83
CA THR A 15 -26.27 -6.43 -7.04
C THR A 15 -24.87 -5.83 -6.96
N ASP A 16 -24.76 -4.53 -7.20
CA ASP A 16 -23.50 -3.79 -7.08
C ASP A 16 -23.33 -3.23 -5.66
N PHE A 17 -22.20 -3.59 -5.04
CA PHE A 17 -21.78 -3.19 -3.71
C PHE A 17 -20.61 -2.19 -3.73
N SER A 18 -20.30 -1.56 -4.86
CA SER A 18 -19.17 -0.62 -4.98
C SER A 18 -19.23 0.61 -4.06
N GLN A 19 -20.39 0.90 -3.44
CA GLN A 19 -20.56 1.97 -2.44
C GLN A 19 -21.26 1.49 -1.16
N LYS A 20 -21.26 0.18 -0.91
CA LYS A 20 -21.99 -0.46 0.20
C LYS A 20 -21.08 -1.47 0.89
N THR A 21 -21.40 -1.78 2.14
CA THR A 21 -20.78 -2.91 2.84
C THR A 21 -21.03 -4.20 2.06
N ILE A 22 -19.98 -4.94 1.78
CA ILE A 22 -20.05 -6.22 1.07
C ILE A 22 -20.56 -7.28 2.07
N PRO A 23 -21.69 -7.96 1.80
CA PRO A 23 -22.19 -9.03 2.67
C PRO A 23 -21.32 -10.29 2.56
N PRO A 24 -21.43 -11.26 3.49
CA PRO A 24 -20.81 -12.57 3.31
C PRO A 24 -21.21 -13.23 1.98
N TYR A 25 -20.25 -13.84 1.30
CA TYR A 25 -20.44 -14.40 -0.03
C TYR A 25 -19.55 -15.61 -0.27
N ALA A 26 -19.99 -16.47 -1.19
CA ALA A 26 -19.17 -17.51 -1.78
C ALA A 26 -18.47 -17.03 -3.04
N ILE A 27 -17.35 -17.65 -3.42
CA ILE A 27 -16.63 -17.33 -4.66
C ILE A 27 -16.35 -18.61 -5.45
N LEU A 28 -16.52 -18.55 -6.77
CA LEU A 28 -16.24 -19.69 -7.66
C LEU A 28 -14.85 -19.57 -8.27
N SER A 29 -14.02 -20.58 -8.04
CA SER A 29 -12.79 -20.82 -8.77
C SER A 29 -13.01 -21.93 -9.80
N HIS A 30 -12.70 -21.66 -11.07
CA HIS A 30 -12.92 -22.62 -12.14
C HIS A 30 -12.02 -22.36 -13.35
N THR A 31 -11.83 -23.38 -14.19
CA THR A 31 -11.16 -23.19 -15.48
C THR A 31 -12.16 -22.85 -16.56
N TRP A 32 -11.84 -21.88 -17.40
CA TRP A 32 -12.65 -21.56 -18.58
C TRP A 32 -12.63 -22.71 -19.59
N GLY A 33 -13.74 -22.91 -20.30
CA GLY A 33 -13.93 -23.88 -21.37
C GLY A 33 -14.66 -23.25 -22.57
N ASP A 34 -15.22 -24.10 -23.43
CA ASP A 34 -15.63 -23.70 -24.79
C ASP A 34 -16.82 -22.71 -24.86
N ALA A 35 -17.66 -22.64 -23.81
CA ALA A 35 -18.83 -21.78 -23.79
C ALA A 35 -19.09 -21.21 -22.39
N GLU A 36 -18.37 -20.14 -22.05
CA GLU A 36 -18.56 -19.43 -20.77
C GLU A 36 -19.80 -18.55 -20.74
N PHE A 37 -20.37 -18.42 -19.54
CA PHE A 37 -21.45 -17.47 -19.26
C PHE A 37 -20.84 -16.13 -18.85
N LEU A 38 -21.03 -15.11 -19.69
CA LEU A 38 -20.38 -13.81 -19.58
C LEU A 38 -21.32 -12.75 -18.99
N PHE A 39 -20.77 -11.56 -18.70
CA PHE A 39 -21.54 -10.44 -18.19
C PHE A 39 -22.70 -10.05 -19.12
N GLU A 40 -22.50 -10.06 -20.43
CA GLU A 40 -23.51 -9.71 -21.42
C GLU A 40 -24.65 -10.72 -21.46
N ASP A 41 -24.36 -12.00 -21.23
CA ASP A 41 -25.41 -13.04 -21.13
C ASP A 41 -26.33 -12.77 -19.95
N MET A 42 -25.76 -12.34 -18.82
CA MET A 42 -26.51 -11.97 -17.63
C MET A 42 -27.39 -10.73 -17.89
N VAL A 43 -26.82 -9.67 -18.46
CA VAL A 43 -27.54 -8.42 -18.77
C VAL A 43 -28.67 -8.66 -19.76
N ASN A 44 -28.43 -9.45 -20.80
CA ASN A 44 -29.41 -9.75 -21.84
C ASN A 44 -30.35 -10.92 -21.49
N ASN A 45 -30.18 -11.54 -20.31
CA ASN A 45 -30.91 -12.74 -19.90
C ASN A 45 -30.85 -13.88 -20.93
N ALA A 46 -29.69 -14.05 -21.55
CA ALA A 46 -29.39 -15.06 -22.57
C ALA A 46 -28.48 -16.17 -21.97
N GLY A 47 -27.93 -17.04 -22.82
CA GLY A 47 -26.81 -17.91 -22.43
C GLY A 47 -27.11 -19.06 -21.46
N LYS A 48 -28.37 -19.31 -21.08
CA LYS A 48 -28.75 -20.38 -20.14
C LYS A 48 -28.42 -21.80 -20.63
N SER A 49 -28.27 -22.00 -21.94
CA SER A 49 -27.87 -23.26 -22.55
C SER A 49 -26.36 -23.49 -22.55
N LYS A 50 -25.55 -22.48 -22.22
CA LYS A 50 -24.08 -22.57 -22.24
C LYS A 50 -23.57 -23.48 -21.13
N ALA A 51 -22.47 -24.18 -21.41
CA ALA A 51 -21.83 -25.05 -20.42
C ALA A 51 -21.38 -24.27 -19.16
N GLY A 52 -20.87 -23.05 -19.34
CA GLY A 52 -20.48 -22.17 -18.23
C GLY A 52 -21.63 -21.82 -17.29
N TYR A 53 -22.87 -21.75 -17.79
CA TYR A 53 -24.05 -21.48 -16.95
C TYR A 53 -24.25 -22.57 -15.88
N LYS A 54 -23.89 -23.83 -16.17
CA LYS A 54 -23.95 -24.93 -15.20
C LYS A 54 -23.01 -24.70 -14.01
N LYS A 55 -21.88 -24.02 -14.21
CA LYS A 55 -20.92 -23.67 -13.15
C LYS A 55 -21.49 -22.56 -12.26
N ILE A 56 -22.17 -21.58 -12.86
CA ILE A 56 -22.86 -20.50 -12.12
C ILE A 56 -23.98 -21.07 -11.25
N LEU A 57 -24.81 -21.96 -11.82
CA LEU A 57 -25.87 -22.64 -11.08
C LEU A 57 -25.29 -23.47 -9.93
N PHE A 58 -24.24 -24.26 -10.20
CA PHE A 58 -23.56 -25.01 -9.15
C PHE A 58 -23.09 -24.11 -8.00
N CYS A 59 -22.41 -22.99 -8.30
CA CYS A 59 -21.92 -22.07 -7.27
C CYS A 59 -23.07 -21.51 -6.42
N GLY A 60 -24.15 -21.04 -7.05
CA GLY A 60 -25.28 -20.48 -6.33
C GLY A 60 -26.07 -21.51 -5.54
N GLU A 61 -26.25 -22.73 -6.06
CA GLU A 61 -26.87 -23.84 -5.34
C GLU A 61 -26.03 -24.25 -4.12
N GLN A 62 -24.71 -24.33 -4.28
CA GLN A 62 -23.81 -24.68 -3.18
C GLN A 62 -23.74 -23.58 -2.13
N ALA A 63 -23.67 -22.32 -2.55
CA ALA A 63 -23.77 -21.16 -1.65
C ALA A 63 -25.06 -21.20 -0.82
N ALA A 64 -26.20 -21.51 -1.45
CA ALA A 64 -27.47 -21.66 -0.74
C ALA A 64 -27.47 -22.80 0.29
N ARG A 65 -26.82 -23.94 0.00
CA ARG A 65 -26.63 -25.05 0.97
C ARG A 65 -25.80 -24.60 2.18
N ASP A 66 -24.81 -23.76 1.94
CA ASP A 66 -23.94 -23.21 2.98
C ASP A 66 -24.49 -21.89 3.59
N GLN A 67 -25.78 -21.58 3.34
CA GLN A 67 -26.49 -20.42 3.90
C GLN A 67 -25.93 -19.05 3.46
N LEU A 68 -25.26 -19.00 2.32
CA LEU A 68 -24.75 -17.78 1.69
C LEU A 68 -25.71 -17.32 0.60
N GLN A 69 -26.31 -16.14 0.80
CA GLN A 69 -27.23 -15.54 -0.16
C GLN A 69 -26.52 -15.07 -1.44
N TYR A 70 -25.29 -14.61 -1.31
CA TYR A 70 -24.53 -13.99 -2.38
C TYR A 70 -23.34 -14.87 -2.80
N PHE A 71 -23.01 -14.80 -4.09
CA PHE A 71 -21.83 -15.45 -4.63
C PHE A 71 -21.19 -14.65 -5.76
N TRP A 72 -19.94 -14.96 -6.10
CA TRP A 72 -19.19 -14.25 -7.12
C TRP A 72 -18.55 -15.20 -8.13
N VAL A 73 -18.58 -14.81 -9.41
CA VAL A 73 -17.91 -15.51 -10.51
C VAL A 73 -17.28 -14.50 -11.47
N ASP A 74 -15.99 -14.63 -11.74
CA ASP A 74 -15.19 -13.71 -12.57
C ASP A 74 -15.77 -13.49 -13.98
N THR A 75 -16.32 -14.53 -14.60
CA THR A 75 -16.80 -14.49 -15.98
C THR A 75 -17.96 -13.53 -16.19
N CYS A 76 -18.85 -13.38 -15.20
CA CYS A 76 -20.08 -12.59 -15.32
C CYS A 76 -20.28 -11.54 -14.23
N CYS A 77 -19.42 -11.48 -13.20
CA CYS A 77 -19.42 -10.37 -12.24
C CYS A 77 -18.58 -9.17 -12.69
N ILE A 78 -17.68 -9.35 -13.67
CA ILE A 78 -16.81 -8.29 -14.19
C ILE A 78 -17.24 -7.95 -15.62
N ASP A 79 -17.51 -6.68 -15.88
CA ASP A 79 -17.64 -6.17 -17.25
C ASP A 79 -16.25 -6.03 -17.86
N LYS A 80 -15.90 -6.97 -18.75
CA LYS A 80 -14.57 -7.03 -19.39
C LYS A 80 -14.39 -5.97 -20.48
N TRP A 81 -15.46 -5.33 -20.96
CA TRP A 81 -15.38 -4.24 -21.94
C TRP A 81 -15.13 -2.88 -21.26
N ASN A 82 -15.38 -2.79 -19.96
CA ASN A 82 -15.03 -1.63 -19.16
C ASN A 82 -13.61 -1.76 -18.60
N LEU A 83 -12.62 -1.22 -19.30
CA LEU A 83 -11.20 -1.29 -18.90
C LEU A 83 -10.93 -0.77 -17.48
N ARG A 84 -11.67 0.24 -17.02
CA ARG A 84 -11.53 0.77 -15.64
C ARG A 84 -12.04 -0.23 -14.62
N GLU A 85 -13.19 -0.86 -14.88
CA GLU A 85 -13.72 -1.94 -14.04
C GLU A 85 -12.80 -3.15 -14.04
N LEU A 86 -12.34 -3.59 -15.22
CA LEU A 86 -11.42 -4.71 -15.38
C LEU A 86 -10.11 -4.48 -14.60
N SER A 87 -9.49 -3.31 -14.75
CA SER A 87 -8.27 -2.96 -14.03
C SER A 87 -8.48 -2.93 -12.52
N LYS A 88 -9.58 -2.34 -12.05
CA LYS A 88 -9.92 -2.36 -10.62
C LYS A 88 -10.16 -3.79 -10.11
N ALA A 89 -10.83 -4.61 -10.91
CA ALA A 89 -11.16 -5.99 -10.56
C ALA A 89 -9.92 -6.87 -10.45
N ILE A 90 -9.00 -6.78 -11.41
CA ILE A 90 -7.78 -7.59 -11.38
C ILE A 90 -6.91 -7.23 -10.17
N ASN A 91 -6.71 -5.92 -9.89
CA ASN A 91 -5.98 -5.48 -8.69
C ASN A 91 -6.70 -5.85 -7.37
N SER A 92 -8.00 -6.17 -7.40
CA SER A 92 -8.79 -6.53 -6.21
C SER A 92 -9.02 -8.04 -6.04
N MET A 93 -8.73 -8.85 -7.07
CA MET A 93 -9.09 -10.28 -7.10
C MET A 93 -8.57 -11.04 -5.89
N PHE A 94 -7.29 -10.88 -5.54
CA PHE A 94 -6.71 -11.55 -4.37
C PHE A 94 -7.51 -11.25 -3.10
N GLN A 95 -7.87 -9.98 -2.90
CA GLN A 95 -8.63 -9.56 -1.72
C GLN A 95 -10.07 -10.09 -1.75
N TRP A 96 -10.69 -10.18 -2.92
CA TRP A 96 -12.02 -10.80 -3.06
C TRP A 96 -11.99 -12.30 -2.73
N TYR A 97 -10.98 -13.04 -3.22
CA TYR A 97 -10.79 -14.43 -2.82
C TYR A 97 -10.49 -14.58 -1.33
N LYS A 98 -9.66 -13.70 -0.76
CA LYS A 98 -9.33 -13.69 0.67
C LYS A 98 -10.54 -13.42 1.57
N ASN A 99 -11.43 -12.53 1.15
CA ASN A 99 -12.59 -12.11 1.94
C ASN A 99 -13.85 -12.97 1.71
N ALA A 100 -13.80 -13.93 0.79
CA ALA A 100 -14.92 -14.85 0.59
C ALA A 100 -15.04 -15.82 1.77
N GLU A 101 -16.27 -16.08 2.21
CA GLU A 101 -16.54 -17.03 3.30
C GLU A 101 -16.22 -18.47 2.86
N LYS A 102 -16.53 -18.77 1.59
CA LYS A 102 -16.30 -20.07 0.96
C LYS A 102 -15.80 -19.89 -0.47
N CYS A 103 -14.71 -20.55 -0.83
CA CYS A 103 -14.29 -20.72 -2.21
C CYS A 103 -14.63 -22.12 -2.71
N TYR A 104 -15.45 -22.21 -3.75
CA TYR A 104 -15.77 -23.48 -4.39
C TYR A 104 -14.91 -23.65 -5.63
N VAL A 105 -14.10 -24.72 -5.66
CA VAL A 105 -13.30 -25.08 -6.82
C VAL A 105 -14.06 -26.13 -7.62
N PHE A 106 -14.54 -25.76 -8.81
CA PHE A 106 -15.26 -26.67 -9.69
C PHE A 106 -14.34 -27.26 -10.78
N LEU A 107 -14.04 -28.55 -10.67
CA LEU A 107 -13.12 -29.27 -11.55
C LEU A 107 -13.90 -30.02 -12.64
N SER A 108 -14.08 -29.37 -13.80
CA SER A 108 -14.83 -29.94 -14.92
C SER A 108 -14.18 -31.17 -15.56
N ASP A 109 -12.89 -31.41 -15.30
CA ASP A 109 -12.07 -32.51 -15.83
C ASP A 109 -11.80 -33.62 -14.81
N VAL A 110 -12.44 -33.56 -13.64
CA VAL A 110 -12.38 -34.60 -12.61
C VAL A 110 -13.75 -35.24 -12.46
N SER A 111 -13.81 -36.55 -12.65
CA SER A 111 -15.02 -37.35 -12.50
C SER A 111 -14.95 -38.17 -11.22
N ALA A 112 -16.01 -38.12 -10.43
CA ALA A 112 -16.17 -38.88 -9.19
C ALA A 112 -17.60 -39.45 -9.10
N PRO A 113 -17.95 -40.44 -9.94
CA PRO A 113 -19.27 -41.07 -9.91
C PRO A 113 -19.47 -41.81 -8.58
N MET A 114 -20.68 -41.77 -8.03
CA MET A 114 -20.98 -42.43 -6.75
C MET A 114 -20.76 -43.95 -6.85
N ALA A 115 -19.71 -44.45 -6.18
CA ALA A 115 -19.46 -45.86 -5.89
C ALA A 115 -19.05 -46.02 -4.40
N ASP A 116 -18.81 -47.24 -3.91
CA ASP A 116 -18.53 -47.52 -2.49
C ASP A 116 -17.42 -46.62 -1.91
N ALA A 117 -17.68 -46.07 -0.71
CA ALA A 117 -16.91 -44.98 -0.09
C ALA A 117 -15.41 -45.27 0.14
N GLN A 118 -15.00 -46.54 0.20
CA GLN A 118 -13.59 -46.94 0.39
C GLN A 118 -12.79 -47.05 -0.93
N LEU A 119 -13.46 -47.23 -2.09
CA LEU A 119 -12.81 -47.21 -3.41
C LEU A 119 -12.77 -45.80 -4.03
N HIS A 120 -13.39 -44.81 -3.36
CA HIS A 120 -13.73 -43.52 -3.95
C HIS A 120 -12.51 -42.63 -4.20
N GLN A 121 -11.56 -42.56 -3.25
CA GLN A 121 -10.42 -41.64 -3.36
C GLN A 121 -9.45 -42.04 -4.48
N SER A 122 -9.13 -43.33 -4.62
CA SER A 122 -8.24 -43.82 -5.68
C SER A 122 -8.81 -43.60 -7.08
N THR A 123 -10.14 -43.56 -7.22
CA THR A 123 -10.83 -43.43 -8.51
C THR A 123 -10.70 -42.02 -9.10
N TRP A 124 -10.80 -40.97 -8.28
CA TRP A 124 -10.70 -39.58 -8.75
C TRP A 124 -9.32 -38.94 -8.52
N GLU A 125 -8.48 -39.46 -7.62
CA GLU A 125 -7.19 -38.82 -7.29
C GLU A 125 -6.27 -38.68 -8.51
N ALA A 126 -6.26 -39.69 -9.40
CA ALA A 126 -5.43 -39.67 -10.60
C ALA A 126 -5.83 -38.55 -11.58
N SER A 127 -7.14 -38.27 -11.72
CA SER A 127 -7.64 -37.17 -12.57
C SER A 127 -7.49 -35.82 -11.87
N PHE A 128 -7.67 -35.76 -10.55
CA PHE A 128 -7.41 -34.56 -9.75
C PHE A 128 -5.97 -34.08 -9.90
N ARG A 129 -4.98 -34.98 -9.77
CA ARG A 129 -3.55 -34.65 -9.96
C ARG A 129 -3.22 -34.11 -11.35
N LYS A 130 -4.03 -34.45 -12.35
CA LYS A 130 -3.87 -34.04 -13.75
C LYS A 130 -4.80 -32.88 -14.14
N SER A 131 -5.61 -32.39 -13.21
CA SER A 131 -6.59 -31.34 -13.52
C SER A 131 -5.88 -30.09 -14.03
N ARG A 132 -6.43 -29.53 -15.11
CA ARG A 132 -5.97 -28.27 -15.70
C ARG A 132 -6.06 -27.12 -14.71
N TRP A 133 -6.89 -27.24 -13.67
CA TRP A 133 -7.00 -26.21 -12.64
C TRP A 133 -5.65 -25.89 -11.98
N PHE A 134 -4.80 -26.90 -11.74
CA PHE A 134 -3.46 -26.71 -11.17
C PHE A 134 -2.45 -26.08 -12.13
N THR A 135 -2.76 -26.05 -13.44
CA THR A 135 -1.86 -25.53 -14.47
C THR A 135 -2.26 -24.14 -14.96
N ARG A 136 -3.33 -23.52 -14.45
CA ARG A 136 -3.71 -22.15 -14.84
C ARG A 136 -3.00 -21.12 -13.95
N GLY A 137 -2.57 -20.00 -14.53
CA GLY A 137 -1.90 -18.92 -13.78
C GLY A 137 -2.79 -18.36 -12.66
N TRP A 138 -3.97 -17.85 -13.01
CA TRP A 138 -4.88 -17.19 -12.07
C TRP A 138 -5.30 -18.04 -10.86
N THR A 139 -5.48 -19.36 -11.04
CA THR A 139 -5.87 -20.27 -9.96
C THR A 139 -4.84 -20.35 -8.82
N LEU A 140 -3.64 -19.79 -9.02
CA LEU A 140 -2.64 -19.65 -7.96
C LEU A 140 -3.15 -18.73 -6.83
N GLN A 141 -3.66 -17.55 -7.18
CA GLN A 141 -4.25 -16.64 -6.19
C GLN A 141 -5.52 -17.23 -5.60
N GLU A 142 -6.31 -17.94 -6.41
CA GLU A 142 -7.57 -18.57 -5.98
C GLU A 142 -7.33 -19.74 -5.02
N LEU A 143 -6.15 -20.36 -5.05
CA LEU A 143 -5.71 -21.38 -4.11
C LEU A 143 -5.18 -20.79 -2.79
N LEU A 144 -4.39 -19.72 -2.88
CA LEU A 144 -3.65 -19.16 -1.76
C LEU A 144 -4.45 -18.15 -0.94
N ALA A 145 -5.28 -17.34 -1.59
CA ALA A 145 -5.95 -16.22 -0.92
C ALA A 145 -7.09 -16.64 0.02
N PRO A 146 -8.02 -17.55 -0.35
CA PRO A 146 -9.15 -17.88 0.52
C PRO A 146 -8.73 -18.70 1.74
N ALA A 147 -9.38 -18.42 2.87
CA ALA A 147 -9.23 -19.23 4.08
C ALA A 147 -9.86 -20.63 3.92
N SER A 148 -11.07 -20.71 3.35
CA SER A 148 -11.80 -21.97 3.14
C SER A 148 -11.98 -22.29 1.66
N ILE A 149 -11.47 -23.44 1.20
CA ILE A 149 -11.64 -23.96 -0.16
C ILE A 149 -12.22 -25.37 -0.12
N GLU A 150 -13.21 -25.63 -0.97
CA GLU A 150 -13.82 -26.94 -1.17
C GLU A 150 -13.76 -27.34 -2.65
N PHE A 151 -13.27 -28.55 -2.92
CA PHE A 151 -13.08 -29.08 -4.28
C PHE A 151 -14.25 -29.95 -4.68
N PHE A 152 -14.77 -29.73 -5.89
CA PHE A 152 -15.91 -30.46 -6.44
C PHE A 152 -15.60 -31.05 -7.82
N SER A 153 -16.11 -32.25 -8.07
CA SER A 153 -16.04 -32.92 -9.38
C SER A 153 -17.02 -32.31 -10.40
N SER A 154 -16.91 -32.75 -11.65
CA SER A 154 -17.85 -32.40 -12.72
C SER A 154 -19.30 -32.82 -12.42
N GLU A 155 -19.49 -33.86 -11.60
CA GLU A 155 -20.79 -34.36 -11.10
C GLU A 155 -21.25 -33.67 -9.80
N ARG A 156 -20.59 -32.56 -9.41
CA ARG A 156 -20.88 -31.78 -8.19
C ARG A 156 -20.65 -32.55 -6.88
N GLN A 157 -19.83 -33.60 -6.90
CA GLN A 157 -19.46 -34.34 -5.70
C GLN A 157 -18.29 -33.67 -5.00
N ARG A 158 -18.37 -33.51 -3.67
CA ARG A 158 -17.29 -32.96 -2.85
C ARG A 158 -16.14 -33.96 -2.77
N LEU A 159 -14.96 -33.55 -3.23
CA LEU A 159 -13.74 -34.36 -3.22
C LEU A 159 -12.96 -34.20 -1.91
N GLY A 160 -13.03 -33.01 -1.32
CA GLY A 160 -12.30 -32.63 -0.11
C GLY A 160 -12.19 -31.12 0.02
N ASP A 161 -11.45 -30.67 1.02
CA ASP A 161 -11.09 -29.27 1.24
C ASP A 161 -9.56 -29.10 1.16
N LYS A 162 -9.11 -27.85 1.21
CA LYS A 162 -7.68 -27.52 1.14
C LYS A 162 -6.85 -28.19 2.24
N ASP A 163 -7.40 -28.39 3.43
CA ASP A 163 -6.69 -28.99 4.55
C ASP A 163 -6.55 -30.52 4.39
N SER A 164 -7.65 -31.20 4.06
CA SER A 164 -7.67 -32.65 3.82
C SER A 164 -6.86 -33.06 2.58
N LEU A 165 -6.70 -32.17 1.61
CA LEU A 165 -5.95 -32.41 0.36
C LEU A 165 -4.59 -31.72 0.33
N SER A 166 -4.12 -31.15 1.45
CA SER A 166 -2.93 -30.28 1.47
C SER A 166 -1.67 -30.97 0.95
N GLN A 167 -1.49 -32.27 1.26
CA GLN A 167 -0.35 -33.06 0.82
C GLN A 167 -0.39 -33.33 -0.68
N GLN A 168 -1.56 -33.68 -1.22
CA GLN A 168 -1.78 -33.89 -2.65
C GLN A 168 -1.54 -32.59 -3.41
N ILE A 169 -2.12 -31.47 -2.95
CA ILE A 169 -1.97 -30.14 -3.56
C ILE A 169 -0.49 -29.71 -3.52
N SER A 170 0.19 -29.87 -2.38
CA SER A 170 1.61 -29.56 -2.24
C SER A 170 2.46 -30.38 -3.22
N GLY A 171 2.18 -31.67 -3.35
CA GLY A 171 2.86 -32.54 -4.32
C GLY A 171 2.65 -32.14 -5.78
N ILE A 172 1.48 -31.59 -6.13
CA ILE A 172 1.17 -31.12 -7.51
C ILE A 172 1.83 -29.77 -7.78
N THR A 173 1.68 -28.82 -6.86
CA THR A 173 1.99 -27.39 -7.06
C THR A 173 3.37 -26.98 -6.56
N ARG A 174 4.02 -27.83 -5.75
CA ARG A 174 5.25 -27.54 -4.99
C ARG A 174 5.12 -26.39 -3.98
N ILE A 175 3.90 -25.95 -3.70
CA ILE A 175 3.62 -24.95 -2.66
C ILE A 175 3.73 -25.64 -1.29
N PRO A 176 4.45 -25.06 -0.31
CA PRO A 176 4.56 -25.63 1.03
C PRO A 176 3.18 -25.79 1.69
N VAL A 177 3.00 -26.87 2.45
CA VAL A 177 1.75 -27.12 3.21
C VAL A 177 1.45 -25.96 4.17
N ALA A 178 2.48 -25.35 4.75
CA ALA A 178 2.40 -24.12 5.55
C ALA A 178 1.63 -22.99 4.83
N ALA A 179 2.03 -22.65 3.60
CA ALA A 179 1.35 -21.64 2.80
C ALA A 179 -0.09 -22.04 2.45
N LEU A 180 -0.34 -23.33 2.17
CA LEU A 180 -1.70 -23.82 1.89
C LEU A 180 -2.62 -23.71 3.11
N ARG A 181 -2.10 -23.88 4.33
CA ARG A 181 -2.85 -23.78 5.59
C ARG A 181 -3.07 -22.34 6.07
N GLY A 182 -2.53 -21.36 5.34
CA GLY A 182 -2.81 -19.94 5.59
C GLY A 182 -1.72 -19.21 6.38
N ASP A 183 -0.52 -19.78 6.51
CA ASP A 183 0.62 -19.04 7.05
C ASP A 183 0.85 -17.75 6.23
N PRO A 184 1.20 -16.62 6.88
CA PRO A 184 1.36 -15.35 6.18
C PRO A 184 2.33 -15.47 4.99
N ILE A 185 1.86 -15.08 3.79
CA ILE A 185 2.63 -15.22 2.54
C ILE A 185 3.97 -14.46 2.61
N ASN A 186 4.07 -13.40 3.40
CA ASN A 186 5.30 -12.61 3.59
C ASN A 186 6.38 -13.34 4.40
N GLU A 187 6.07 -14.43 5.10
CA GLU A 187 7.08 -15.28 5.77
C GLU A 187 7.88 -16.12 4.76
N PHE A 188 7.37 -16.29 3.54
CA PHE A 188 8.07 -17.00 2.46
C PHE A 188 8.93 -16.04 1.65
N SER A 189 10.13 -16.49 1.27
CA SER A 189 11.07 -15.68 0.50
C SER A 189 10.47 -15.29 -0.86
N VAL A 190 10.93 -14.17 -1.41
CA VAL A 190 10.52 -13.71 -2.74
C VAL A 190 10.77 -14.78 -3.81
N SER A 191 11.90 -15.48 -3.70
CA SER A 191 12.28 -16.56 -4.62
C SER A 191 11.33 -17.76 -4.55
N GLU A 192 10.93 -18.18 -3.35
CA GLU A 192 9.94 -19.25 -3.17
C GLU A 192 8.59 -18.87 -3.77
N ARG A 193 8.10 -17.66 -3.46
CA ARG A 193 6.82 -17.16 -3.98
C ARG A 193 6.81 -17.06 -5.50
N LYS A 194 7.90 -16.58 -6.11
CA LYS A 194 8.07 -16.59 -7.57
C LYS A 194 8.05 -18.02 -8.13
N GLY A 195 8.60 -18.98 -7.39
CA GLY A 195 8.61 -20.39 -7.75
C GLY A 195 7.22 -21.04 -7.81
N TRP A 196 6.21 -20.52 -7.10
CA TRP A 196 4.86 -21.10 -7.05
C TRP A 196 4.09 -21.01 -8.37
N VAL A 197 4.53 -20.15 -9.29
CA VAL A 197 3.94 -20.06 -10.64
C VAL A 197 4.52 -21.10 -11.60
N ALA A 198 5.56 -21.83 -11.21
CA ALA A 198 6.21 -22.82 -12.06
C ALA A 198 5.23 -23.90 -12.52
N GLY A 199 5.26 -24.22 -13.82
CA GLY A 199 4.36 -25.21 -14.44
C GLY A 199 2.97 -24.68 -14.76
N ARG A 200 2.64 -23.43 -14.41
CA ARG A 200 1.38 -22.78 -14.79
C ARG A 200 1.48 -22.11 -16.17
N GLN A 201 0.33 -21.94 -16.80
CA GLN A 201 0.13 -21.41 -18.14
C GLN A 201 -1.03 -20.41 -18.13
N THR A 202 -0.95 -19.42 -19.01
CA THR A 202 -1.95 -18.38 -19.17
C THR A 202 -2.35 -18.25 -20.64
N THR A 203 -3.56 -17.76 -20.90
CA THR A 203 -4.03 -17.55 -22.28
C THR A 203 -3.45 -16.27 -22.86
N GLN A 204 -3.49 -15.18 -22.10
CA GLN A 204 -2.69 -13.98 -22.37
C GLN A 204 -1.34 -14.15 -21.68
N GLU A 205 -0.25 -13.81 -22.35
CA GLU A 205 1.09 -14.08 -21.83
C GLU A 205 1.44 -13.17 -20.63
N GLU A 206 0.91 -11.95 -20.62
CA GLU A 206 1.06 -10.97 -19.54
C GLU A 206 0.36 -11.39 -18.25
N ASP A 207 -0.70 -12.21 -18.35
CA ASP A 207 -1.38 -12.77 -17.18
C ASP A 207 -0.43 -13.59 -16.30
N MET A 208 0.72 -14.03 -16.81
CA MET A 208 1.75 -14.66 -15.98
C MET A 208 2.21 -13.70 -14.86
N ALA A 209 2.45 -12.43 -15.19
CA ALA A 209 2.80 -11.40 -14.22
C ALA A 209 1.58 -10.99 -13.38
N TYR A 210 0.42 -10.78 -14.02
CA TYR A 210 -0.79 -10.35 -13.33
C TYR A 210 -1.31 -11.38 -12.32
N SER A 211 -1.10 -12.67 -12.58
CA SER A 211 -1.43 -13.74 -11.64
C SER A 211 -0.55 -13.75 -10.38
N LEU A 212 0.49 -12.93 -10.30
CA LEU A 212 1.38 -12.83 -9.13
C LEU A 212 1.13 -11.57 -8.27
N ILE A 213 0.44 -10.55 -8.78
CA ILE A 213 0.36 -9.23 -8.13
C ILE A 213 -0.18 -9.31 -6.69
N GLY A 214 -1.23 -10.13 -6.47
CA GLY A 214 -1.83 -10.32 -5.15
C GLY A 214 -0.93 -11.05 -4.16
N ILE A 215 -0.07 -11.94 -4.65
CA ILE A 215 0.89 -12.71 -3.84
C ILE A 215 2.02 -11.80 -3.34
N PHE A 216 2.37 -10.79 -4.14
CA PHE A 216 3.35 -9.78 -3.78
C PHE A 216 2.76 -8.51 -3.16
N GLY A 217 1.42 -8.42 -3.08
CA GLY A 217 0.73 -7.26 -2.50
C GLY A 217 0.95 -5.97 -3.28
N VAL A 218 1.16 -6.05 -4.59
CA VAL A 218 1.39 -4.91 -5.48
C VAL A 218 0.17 -4.60 -6.33
N SER A 219 0.08 -3.36 -6.79
CA SER A 219 -0.92 -2.91 -7.75
C SER A 219 -0.23 -2.39 -9.00
N MET A 220 -0.72 -2.75 -10.19
CA MET A 220 -0.16 -2.27 -11.45
C MET A 220 -1.23 -2.08 -12.52
N GLU A 221 -0.92 -1.30 -13.56
CA GLU A 221 -1.80 -1.11 -14.71
C GLU A 221 -1.72 -2.30 -15.69
N PHE A 222 -2.86 -2.80 -16.17
CA PHE A 222 -2.92 -3.90 -17.12
C PHE A 222 -2.78 -3.41 -18.55
N ARG A 223 -1.78 -3.92 -19.26
CA ARG A 223 -1.45 -3.56 -20.63
C ARG A 223 -1.29 -4.83 -21.45
N TYR A 224 -2.39 -5.31 -22.04
CA TYR A 224 -2.33 -6.42 -22.99
C TYR A 224 -1.67 -5.98 -24.29
N GLY A 225 -0.78 -6.81 -24.84
CA GLY A 225 0.07 -6.51 -25.99
C GLY A 225 1.45 -5.95 -25.62
N GLU A 226 1.77 -5.79 -24.33
CA GLU A 226 3.12 -5.36 -23.91
C GLU A 226 4.14 -6.50 -23.87
N GLY A 227 3.66 -7.75 -23.89
CA GLY A 227 4.48 -8.94 -23.82
C GLY A 227 4.77 -9.38 -22.38
N LYS A 228 4.98 -10.69 -22.22
CA LYS A 228 5.19 -11.32 -20.91
C LYS A 228 6.42 -10.76 -20.19
N GLU A 229 7.54 -10.60 -20.89
CA GLU A 229 8.80 -10.14 -20.32
C GLU A 229 8.63 -8.74 -19.71
N ARG A 230 8.00 -7.83 -20.45
CA ARG A 230 7.77 -6.45 -20.01
C ARG A 230 6.78 -6.37 -18.85
N ALA A 231 5.72 -7.19 -18.86
CA ALA A 231 4.80 -7.29 -17.74
C ALA A 231 5.51 -7.78 -16.46
N LEU A 232 6.44 -8.75 -16.58
CA LEU A 232 7.25 -9.25 -15.47
C LEU A 232 8.27 -8.20 -14.96
N GLU A 233 8.88 -7.42 -15.85
CA GLU A 233 9.75 -6.29 -15.46
C GLU A 233 8.98 -5.27 -14.62
N ARG A 234 7.79 -4.87 -15.06
CA ARG A 234 6.94 -3.93 -14.30
C ARG A 234 6.49 -4.50 -12.96
N LEU A 235 6.16 -5.80 -12.91
CA LEU A 235 5.89 -6.48 -11.64
C LEU A 235 7.10 -6.36 -10.69
N GLN A 236 8.31 -6.57 -11.19
CA GLN A 236 9.53 -6.41 -10.41
C GLN A 236 9.71 -4.96 -9.92
N GLU A 237 9.49 -3.97 -10.77
CA GLU A 237 9.57 -2.55 -10.38
C GLU A 237 8.58 -2.21 -9.26
N GLU A 238 7.33 -2.71 -9.32
CA GLU A 238 6.36 -2.51 -8.25
C GLU A 238 6.75 -3.25 -6.97
N MET A 239 7.30 -4.45 -7.08
CA MET A 239 7.83 -5.19 -5.93
C MET A 239 8.98 -4.44 -5.27
N ASP A 240 9.88 -3.84 -6.05
CA ASP A 240 11.01 -3.07 -5.53
C ASP A 240 10.52 -1.81 -4.80
N LYS A 241 9.47 -1.15 -5.31
CA LYS A 241 8.83 -0.01 -4.61
C LYS A 241 8.21 -0.41 -3.26
N VAL A 242 7.65 -1.62 -3.15
CA VAL A 242 7.08 -2.13 -1.89
C VAL A 242 8.15 -2.63 -0.93
N ASN A 243 9.25 -3.18 -1.44
CA ASN A 243 10.38 -3.67 -0.64
C ASN A 243 11.27 -2.55 -0.10
N THR A 244 11.18 -1.33 -0.63
CA THR A 244 11.79 -0.16 0.02
C THR A 244 10.93 0.29 1.18
N THR A 245 11.51 0.36 2.38
CA THR A 245 10.91 1.01 3.55
C THR A 245 10.33 2.37 3.14
N PRO A 246 9.00 2.58 3.26
CA PRO A 246 8.35 3.81 2.85
C PRO A 246 9.08 5.07 3.34
N PHE A 247 9.60 5.84 2.39
CA PHE A 247 10.25 7.13 2.61
C PHE A 247 9.55 8.18 1.75
N VAL A 248 8.65 8.94 2.38
CA VAL A 248 7.74 9.89 1.75
C VAL A 248 8.12 11.30 2.18
N VAL A 249 9.19 11.81 1.58
CA VAL A 249 9.71 13.16 1.83
C VAL A 249 9.79 13.90 0.49
N PRO A 250 9.20 15.11 0.37
CA PRO A 250 9.04 15.79 -0.92
C PRO A 250 10.33 16.47 -1.43
N PHE A 251 11.41 16.44 -0.65
CA PHE A 251 12.66 17.14 -0.94
C PHE A 251 13.84 16.18 -0.99
N ASN A 252 14.79 16.45 -1.88
CA ASN A 252 16.08 15.77 -1.89
C ASN A 252 16.94 16.21 -0.71
N ARG A 253 17.82 15.32 -0.21
CA ARG A 253 18.80 15.67 0.83
C ARG A 253 19.66 16.83 0.34
N ASN A 254 19.83 17.83 1.20
CA ASN A 254 20.69 18.96 0.90
C ASN A 254 22.16 18.55 1.06
N ALA A 255 22.86 18.31 -0.05
CA ALA A 255 24.27 17.92 -0.06
C ALA A 255 25.23 18.99 0.52
N ARG A 256 24.76 20.23 0.69
CA ARG A 256 25.51 21.34 1.28
C ARG A 256 25.00 21.73 2.67
N PHE A 257 24.26 20.83 3.34
CA PHE A 257 23.87 21.02 4.72
C PHE A 257 25.10 21.08 5.62
N ILE A 258 25.21 22.09 6.48
CA ILE A 258 26.35 22.24 7.40
C ILE A 258 25.93 22.66 8.80
N GLY A 259 26.70 22.18 9.78
CA GLY A 259 26.51 22.50 11.19
C GLY A 259 25.27 21.87 11.79
N ARG A 260 24.81 22.44 12.91
CA ARG A 260 23.62 22.01 13.67
C ARG A 260 23.69 20.60 14.28
N GLU A 261 24.88 20.02 14.39
CA GLU A 261 25.07 18.69 15.00
C GLU A 261 24.57 18.63 16.45
N ALA A 262 24.77 19.69 17.23
CA ALA A 262 24.25 19.79 18.60
C ALA A 262 22.71 19.72 18.62
N GLN A 263 22.03 20.45 17.73
CA GLN A 263 20.56 20.44 17.64
C GLN A 263 20.03 19.10 17.10
N LEU A 264 20.74 18.44 16.17
CA LEU A 264 20.40 17.09 15.72
C LEU A 264 20.54 16.06 16.84
N ALA A 265 21.62 16.12 17.61
CA ALA A 265 21.83 15.24 18.75
C ALA A 265 20.76 15.43 19.82
N GLU A 266 20.43 16.69 20.16
CA GLU A 266 19.38 17.02 21.11
C GLU A 266 18.00 16.54 20.63
N LEU A 267 17.69 16.72 19.34
CA LEU A 267 16.46 16.18 18.75
C LEU A 267 16.39 14.66 18.87
N LYS A 268 17.47 13.95 18.50
CA LYS A 268 17.52 12.49 18.60
C LYS A 268 17.33 12.04 20.05
N GLU A 269 17.99 12.67 21.01
CA GLU A 269 17.81 12.36 22.43
C GLU A 269 16.35 12.51 22.87
N LYS A 270 15.71 13.65 22.56
CA LYS A 270 14.29 13.88 22.90
C LYS A 270 13.33 12.93 22.17
N LEU A 271 13.71 12.44 20.99
CA LEU A 271 12.89 11.56 20.15
C LEU A 271 13.15 10.08 20.35
N PHE A 272 14.10 9.64 21.19
CA PHE A 272 14.42 8.21 21.32
C PHE A 272 14.48 7.67 22.76
N VAL A 273 14.18 8.46 23.80
CA VAL A 273 14.45 8.07 25.21
C VAL A 273 13.24 7.52 26.04
N GLU A 274 11.95 7.69 25.66
CA GLU A 274 10.79 7.29 26.52
C GLU A 274 9.76 6.29 25.91
N ALA A 275 8.80 5.80 26.70
CA ALA A 275 7.88 4.68 26.37
C ALA A 275 6.53 5.06 25.69
N SER A 276 6.32 6.32 25.31
CA SER A 276 5.13 6.79 24.58
C SER A 276 5.50 7.47 23.27
N THR A 277 4.52 7.74 22.38
CA THR A 277 4.73 8.49 21.12
C THR A 277 5.55 9.74 21.35
N LYS A 278 6.75 9.79 20.77
CA LYS A 278 7.76 10.79 21.10
C LYS A 278 7.52 12.02 20.24
N LYS A 279 7.24 13.16 20.87
CA LYS A 279 6.94 14.41 20.18
C LYS A 279 8.03 15.44 20.46
N ALA A 280 8.57 16.08 19.43
CA ALA A 280 9.49 17.19 19.58
C ALA A 280 9.12 18.35 18.65
N ALA A 281 9.45 19.59 19.05
CA ALA A 281 9.22 20.77 18.22
C ALA A 281 10.52 21.54 17.99
N LEU A 282 10.78 21.88 16.73
CA LEU A 282 11.81 22.81 16.29
C LEU A 282 11.23 24.23 16.21
N THR A 283 11.82 25.15 16.99
CA THR A 283 11.42 26.56 17.07
C THR A 283 12.53 27.48 16.63
N GLY A 284 12.16 28.65 16.11
CA GLY A 284 13.12 29.70 15.74
C GLY A 284 12.59 30.64 14.65
N PRO A 285 13.32 31.73 14.34
CA PRO A 285 12.91 32.72 13.35
C PRO A 285 12.67 32.14 11.94
N GLY A 286 11.94 32.87 11.10
CA GLY A 286 11.81 32.55 9.68
C GLY A 286 13.19 32.50 8.99
N GLY A 287 13.39 31.55 8.07
CA GLY A 287 14.67 31.44 7.35
C GLY A 287 15.86 30.86 8.13
N ILE A 288 15.69 30.51 9.42
CA ILE A 288 16.77 29.99 10.28
C ILE A 288 17.24 28.55 9.93
N GLY A 289 16.48 27.84 9.10
CA GLY A 289 16.80 26.48 8.66
C GLY A 289 16.05 25.32 9.35
N LYS A 290 14.95 25.57 10.07
CA LYS A 290 14.15 24.51 10.73
C LYS A 290 13.77 23.35 9.79
N THR A 291 13.19 23.68 8.64
CA THR A 291 12.81 22.71 7.60
C THR A 291 14.01 21.92 7.09
N GLN A 292 15.17 22.56 6.93
CA GLN A 292 16.40 21.88 6.49
C GLN A 292 16.95 20.94 7.56
N LEU A 293 16.86 21.32 8.84
CA LEU A 293 17.25 20.46 9.95
C LEU A 293 16.34 19.22 10.07
N ALA A 294 15.02 19.41 9.94
CA ALA A 294 14.06 18.31 9.92
C ALA A 294 14.29 17.36 8.72
N LEU A 295 14.58 17.92 7.54
CA LEU A 295 14.92 17.17 6.34
C LEU A 295 16.20 16.34 6.52
N GLU A 296 17.25 16.93 7.08
CA GLU A 296 18.50 16.22 7.35
C GLU A 296 18.28 15.08 8.35
N LEU A 297 17.48 15.30 9.40
CA LEU A 297 17.10 14.24 10.34
C LEU A 297 16.30 13.12 9.66
N ALA A 298 15.41 13.44 8.72
CA ALA A 298 14.66 12.45 7.95
C ALA A 298 15.60 11.48 7.22
N TYR A 299 16.59 12.02 6.51
CA TYR A 299 17.58 11.23 5.77
C TYR A 299 18.49 10.42 6.69
N ARG A 300 18.98 11.02 7.79
CA ARG A 300 19.77 10.28 8.79
C ARG A 300 18.98 9.15 9.42
N THR A 301 17.69 9.35 9.71
CA THR A 301 16.82 8.31 10.26
C THR A 301 16.67 7.13 9.29
N LYS A 302 16.48 7.42 8.01
CA LYS A 302 16.42 6.40 6.95
C LYS A 302 17.72 5.57 6.85
N GLU A 303 18.87 6.20 7.06
CA GLU A 303 20.19 5.57 6.95
C GLU A 303 20.59 4.80 8.22
N GLU A 304 20.23 5.33 9.40
CA GLU A 304 20.69 4.82 10.70
C GLU A 304 19.70 3.83 11.35
N VAL A 305 18.39 3.96 11.09
CA VAL A 305 17.35 3.12 11.71
C VAL A 305 16.78 2.16 10.68
N GLN A 306 17.09 0.87 10.87
CA GLN A 306 16.66 -0.18 9.95
C GLN A 306 15.13 -0.31 9.93
N ASN A 307 14.54 -0.35 8.74
CA ASN A 307 13.10 -0.49 8.52
C ASN A 307 12.21 0.63 9.10
N CYS A 308 12.77 1.79 9.45
CA CYS A 308 11.99 2.94 9.91
C CYS A 308 11.27 3.66 8.77
N LEU A 309 9.94 3.79 8.88
CA LEU A 309 9.13 4.54 7.92
C LEU A 309 9.30 6.05 8.15
N VAL A 310 9.46 6.85 7.09
CA VAL A 310 9.60 8.31 7.24
C VAL A 310 8.59 9.03 6.37
N PHE A 311 7.80 9.92 6.97
CA PHE A 311 6.73 10.65 6.29
C PHE A 311 6.82 12.15 6.55
N TRP A 312 6.34 12.93 5.58
CA TRP A 312 6.35 14.38 5.64
C TRP A 312 4.94 14.95 5.39
N ILE A 313 4.51 15.85 6.25
CA ILE A 313 3.27 16.62 6.14
C ILE A 313 3.62 18.10 6.03
N SER A 314 3.25 18.74 4.93
CA SER A 314 3.29 20.21 4.82
C SER A 314 2.06 20.80 5.49
N ALA A 315 2.24 21.46 6.63
CA ALA A 315 1.18 22.08 7.42
C ALA A 315 1.00 23.58 7.15
N SER A 316 1.46 24.05 5.98
CA SER A 316 1.32 25.44 5.52
C SER A 316 -0.15 25.89 5.39
N ASP A 317 -1.05 24.98 5.04
CA ASP A 317 -2.48 25.22 4.84
C ASP A 317 -3.27 23.90 4.85
N LYS A 318 -4.60 23.99 4.91
CA LYS A 318 -5.50 22.82 5.00
C LYS A 318 -5.41 21.88 3.80
N GLU A 319 -5.21 22.41 2.60
CA GLU A 319 -5.14 21.61 1.38
C GLU A 319 -3.83 20.82 1.33
N SER A 320 -2.71 21.49 1.62
CA SER A 320 -1.38 20.88 1.72
C SER A 320 -1.33 19.75 2.75
N VAL A 321 -2.01 19.91 3.89
CA VAL A 321 -2.20 18.85 4.89
C VAL A 321 -2.92 17.65 4.27
N TYR A 322 -4.08 17.87 3.66
CA TYR A 322 -4.88 16.79 3.08
C TYR A 322 -4.12 16.04 1.98
N GLN A 323 -3.46 16.77 1.07
CA GLN A 323 -2.65 16.19 0.00
C GLN A 323 -1.49 15.36 0.55
N SER A 324 -0.84 15.82 1.63
CA SER A 324 0.23 15.06 2.29
C SER A 324 -0.30 13.73 2.84
N PHE A 325 -1.43 13.74 3.56
CA PHE A 325 -2.07 12.52 4.07
C PHE A 325 -2.50 11.57 2.94
N ALA A 326 -3.10 12.09 1.86
CA ALA A 326 -3.48 11.31 0.70
C ALA A 326 -2.27 10.63 0.04
N HIS A 327 -1.16 11.36 -0.05
CA HIS A 327 0.08 10.82 -0.60
C HIS A 327 0.67 9.69 0.26
N ILE A 328 0.64 9.84 1.58
CA ILE A 328 1.06 8.80 2.55
C ILE A 328 0.18 7.55 2.41
N ALA A 329 -1.15 7.71 2.44
CA ALA A 329 -2.10 6.59 2.34
C ALA A 329 -1.93 5.81 1.04
N ARG A 330 -1.74 6.51 -0.08
CA ARG A 330 -1.45 5.89 -1.38
C ARG A 330 -0.12 5.12 -1.35
N ARG A 331 0.92 5.69 -0.76
CA ARG A 331 2.24 5.04 -0.68
C ARG A 331 2.27 3.82 0.21
N LEU A 332 1.44 3.81 1.26
CA LEU A 332 1.23 2.64 2.12
C LEU A 332 0.16 1.68 1.57
N ASN A 333 -0.39 1.96 0.38
CA ASN A 333 -1.43 1.17 -0.27
C ASN A 333 -2.63 0.85 0.68
N MET A 334 -3.06 1.84 1.47
CA MET A 334 -4.05 1.64 2.53
C MET A 334 -5.45 1.35 1.97
N PRO A 335 -6.13 0.27 2.38
CA PRO A 335 -7.50 0.02 1.95
C PRO A 335 -8.42 1.24 2.19
N GLY A 336 -9.14 1.67 1.15
CA GLY A 336 -10.05 2.82 1.21
C GLY A 336 -9.39 4.19 0.96
N TRP A 337 -8.10 4.27 0.64
CA TRP A 337 -7.45 5.56 0.29
C TRP A 337 -8.05 6.22 -0.96
N ASP A 338 -8.65 5.44 -1.85
CA ASP A 338 -9.34 5.87 -3.07
C ASP A 338 -10.86 6.06 -2.91
N ASP A 339 -11.39 5.88 -1.69
CA ASP A 339 -12.81 6.08 -1.39
C ASP A 339 -13.09 7.55 -1.05
N GLU A 340 -13.86 8.23 -1.90
CA GLU A 340 -14.28 9.63 -1.71
C GLU A 340 -15.04 9.87 -0.38
N LYS A 341 -15.57 8.83 0.25
CA LYS A 341 -16.29 8.91 1.54
C LYS A 341 -15.38 8.69 2.75
N ALA A 342 -14.18 8.13 2.56
CA ALA A 342 -13.25 7.86 3.64
C ALA A 342 -12.42 9.11 3.98
N ASP A 343 -12.25 9.41 5.26
CA ASP A 343 -11.30 10.44 5.67
C ASP A 343 -9.88 9.85 5.69
N VAL A 344 -9.12 10.14 4.64
CA VAL A 344 -7.75 9.63 4.45
C VAL A 344 -6.83 9.97 5.63
N ARG A 345 -7.06 11.08 6.31
CA ARG A 345 -6.26 11.49 7.49
C ARG A 345 -6.48 10.51 8.64
N LYS A 346 -7.72 10.08 8.83
CA LYS A 346 -8.10 9.09 9.86
C LYS A 346 -7.57 7.70 9.52
N LEU A 347 -7.53 7.32 8.24
CA LEU A 347 -6.91 6.06 7.81
C LEU A 347 -5.43 6.03 8.17
N VAL A 348 -4.68 7.08 7.82
CA VAL A 348 -3.24 7.18 8.14
C VAL A 348 -3.01 7.20 9.64
N GLN A 349 -3.81 7.97 10.39
CA GLN A 349 -3.73 8.02 11.84
C GLN A 349 -3.91 6.62 12.47
N LEU A 350 -4.99 5.92 12.12
CA LEU A 350 -5.30 4.61 12.67
C LEU A 350 -4.23 3.58 12.30
N HIS A 351 -3.71 3.64 11.07
CA HIS A 351 -2.67 2.73 10.61
C HIS A 351 -1.37 2.95 11.39
N LEU A 352 -0.82 4.17 11.41
CA LEU A 352 0.43 4.49 12.12
C LEU A 352 0.32 4.34 13.66
N SER A 353 -0.90 4.28 14.20
CA SER A 353 -1.11 4.00 15.63
C SER A 353 -1.07 2.50 15.98
N GLN A 354 -0.94 1.61 14.99
CA GLN A 354 -0.80 0.17 15.24
C GLN A 354 0.66 -0.19 15.50
N GLU A 355 0.94 -0.86 16.61
CA GLU A 355 2.30 -1.32 16.96
C GLU A 355 2.89 -2.31 15.95
N SER A 356 2.05 -2.99 15.15
CA SER A 356 2.49 -3.87 14.06
C SER A 356 3.15 -3.13 12.89
N VAL A 357 3.02 -1.80 12.81
CA VAL A 357 3.67 -0.98 11.78
C VAL A 357 5.18 -0.87 12.04
N GLY A 358 5.62 -1.01 13.29
CA GLY A 358 7.01 -0.83 13.68
C GLY A 358 7.40 0.64 13.85
N GLU A 359 8.69 0.93 13.69
CA GLU A 359 9.24 2.27 13.88
C GLU A 359 8.87 3.22 12.74
N TRP A 360 8.42 4.43 13.09
CA TRP A 360 8.15 5.47 12.10
C TRP A 360 8.44 6.88 12.64
N LEU A 361 8.81 7.76 11.72
CA LEU A 361 9.03 9.19 11.93
C LEU A 361 8.07 10.00 11.06
N LEU A 362 7.27 10.85 11.69
CA LEU A 362 6.38 11.80 11.02
C LEU A 362 6.87 13.24 11.22
N ILE A 363 7.23 13.90 10.13
CA ILE A 363 7.62 15.31 10.16
C ILE A 363 6.44 16.16 9.71
N VAL A 364 6.07 17.13 10.54
CA VAL A 364 4.99 18.07 10.28
C VAL A 364 5.60 19.47 10.21
N ASP A 365 5.79 19.93 8.98
CA ASP A 365 6.55 21.15 8.68
C ASP A 365 5.64 22.37 8.55
N ASN A 366 6.11 23.51 9.07
CA ASN A 366 5.51 24.82 8.95
C ASN A 366 4.10 24.94 9.58
N ILE A 367 3.93 24.49 10.81
CA ILE A 367 2.68 24.72 11.55
C ILE A 367 2.60 26.18 12.02
N ASP A 368 1.44 26.78 11.78
CA ASP A 368 1.02 28.08 12.32
C ASP A 368 -0.17 27.97 13.31
N GLU A 369 -0.46 29.04 14.07
CA GLU A 369 -1.55 29.10 15.07
C GLU A 369 -2.93 28.72 14.49
N ALA A 370 -3.20 29.06 13.22
CA ALA A 370 -4.45 28.71 12.54
C ALA A 370 -4.68 27.18 12.39
N GLY A 371 -3.64 26.36 12.55
CA GLY A 371 -3.72 24.90 12.56
C GLY A 371 -4.23 24.29 13.87
N LEU A 372 -4.33 25.09 14.95
CA LEU A 372 -4.62 24.64 16.31
C LEU A 372 -6.04 25.00 16.82
N GLU A 373 -6.89 25.66 16.02
CA GLU A 373 -8.18 26.14 16.52
C GLU A 373 -9.10 24.98 16.97
N PRO A 374 -9.66 25.03 18.21
CA PRO A 374 -10.60 24.03 18.70
C PRO A 374 -11.95 24.10 17.99
N ALA A 375 -12.63 22.96 17.87
CA ALA A 375 -13.97 22.85 17.29
C ALA A 375 -15.01 23.67 18.09
N GLY A 376 -15.24 24.90 17.63
CA GLY A 376 -16.25 25.81 18.17
C GLY A 376 -16.65 26.92 17.18
N SER A 377 -15.79 27.22 16.20
CA SER A 377 -16.14 28.00 15.02
C SER A 377 -16.33 27.04 13.82
N SER A 378 -17.38 27.25 13.05
CA SER A 378 -17.78 26.36 11.95
C SER A 378 -16.65 26.11 10.92
N LYS A 379 -16.32 24.82 10.68
CA LYS A 379 -15.47 24.28 9.58
C LYS A 379 -13.93 24.41 9.68
N ALA A 380 -13.35 24.25 10.87
CA ALA A 380 -11.92 23.92 10.99
C ALA A 380 -11.72 22.61 11.76
N ILE A 381 -11.20 21.61 11.05
CA ILE A 381 -10.76 20.32 11.60
C ILE A 381 -9.28 20.51 11.98
N SER A 382 -8.92 20.40 13.26
CA SER A 382 -7.56 20.62 13.75
C SER A 382 -6.65 19.44 13.39
N LEU A 383 -5.46 19.73 12.84
CA LEU A 383 -4.45 18.71 12.48
C LEU A 383 -4.08 17.79 13.66
N ILE A 384 -4.19 18.31 14.90
CA ILE A 384 -3.88 17.59 16.14
C ILE A 384 -4.73 16.32 16.30
N GLU A 385 -5.99 16.36 15.86
CA GLU A 385 -6.93 15.23 16.00
C GLU A 385 -6.55 14.03 15.14
N PHE A 386 -5.71 14.22 14.12
CA PHE A 386 -5.27 13.17 13.18
C PHE A 386 -3.82 12.73 13.41
N LEU A 387 -3.19 13.24 14.48
CA LEU A 387 -1.85 12.78 14.82
C LEU A 387 -1.93 11.34 15.34
N PRO A 388 -1.11 10.42 14.80
CA PRO A 388 -1.05 9.04 15.28
C PRO A 388 -0.42 8.94 16.67
N SER A 389 -0.68 7.83 17.35
CA SER A 389 -0.08 7.51 18.65
C SER A 389 0.40 6.07 18.67
N SER A 390 1.72 5.87 18.83
CA SER A 390 2.37 4.57 18.97
C SER A 390 3.64 4.70 19.82
N ALA A 391 3.98 3.68 20.62
CA ALA A 391 5.22 3.64 21.39
C ALA A 391 6.47 3.58 20.50
N GLN A 392 6.33 3.09 19.26
CA GLN A 392 7.38 3.03 18.24
C GLN A 392 7.36 4.24 17.29
N GLY A 393 6.48 5.21 17.54
CA GLY A 393 6.30 6.40 16.70
C GLY A 393 6.97 7.66 17.23
N ALA A 394 7.53 8.45 16.32
CA ALA A 394 8.11 9.76 16.59
C ALA A 394 7.47 10.85 15.70
N ILE A 395 7.16 12.03 16.27
CA ILE A 395 6.61 13.17 15.54
C ILE A 395 7.47 14.41 15.78
N ILE A 396 7.83 15.09 14.71
CA ILE A 396 8.56 16.36 14.75
C ILE A 396 7.72 17.45 14.16
N PHE A 397 7.63 18.58 14.87
CA PHE A 397 6.96 19.78 14.39
C PHE A 397 7.99 20.85 14.06
N THR A 398 7.81 21.60 12.97
CA THR A 398 8.54 22.86 12.76
C THR A 398 7.56 24.02 12.85
N THR A 399 7.93 25.06 13.60
CA THR A 399 7.09 26.26 13.74
C THR A 399 7.95 27.48 14.09
N THR A 400 7.51 28.66 13.68
CA THR A 400 8.09 29.94 14.14
C THR A 400 7.50 30.38 15.47
N ASN A 401 6.38 29.79 15.91
CA ASN A 401 5.64 30.21 17.09
C ASN A 401 5.93 29.31 18.30
N ARG A 402 6.55 29.88 19.34
CA ARG A 402 6.88 29.15 20.57
C ARG A 402 5.65 28.63 21.31
N LYS A 403 4.51 29.34 21.28
CA LYS A 403 3.26 28.86 21.92
C LYS A 403 2.78 27.58 21.25
N THR A 404 2.78 27.56 19.92
CA THR A 404 2.43 26.38 19.12
C THR A 404 3.34 25.18 19.44
N ALA A 405 4.65 25.41 19.55
CA ALA A 405 5.59 24.36 19.93
C ALA A 405 5.30 23.76 21.31
N VAL A 406 4.98 24.60 22.31
CA VAL A 406 4.59 24.14 23.66
C VAL A 406 3.30 23.32 23.61
N ILE A 407 2.30 23.73 22.81
CA ILE A 407 1.04 22.99 22.66
C ILE A 407 1.28 21.61 22.05
N LEU A 408 2.18 21.49 21.07
CA LEU A 408 2.39 20.25 20.31
C LEU A 408 3.37 19.27 20.95
N ALA A 409 4.44 19.78 21.60
CA ALA A 409 5.56 18.98 22.10
C ALA A 409 5.83 19.17 23.60
N GLY A 410 5.06 20.00 24.31
CA GLY A 410 5.25 20.23 25.74
C GLY A 410 6.63 20.79 26.06
N GLN A 411 7.44 20.02 26.79
CA GLN A 411 8.79 20.40 27.19
C GLN A 411 9.89 19.98 26.18
N HIS A 412 9.54 19.18 25.16
CA HIS A 412 10.49 18.65 24.18
C HIS A 412 10.70 19.64 23.01
N ILE A 413 11.14 20.84 23.34
CA ILE A 413 11.39 21.90 22.37
C ILE A 413 12.90 22.03 22.16
N VAL A 414 13.31 22.18 20.90
CA VAL A 414 14.69 22.47 20.49
C VAL A 414 14.67 23.81 19.76
N ASP A 415 15.28 24.81 20.38
CA ASP A 415 15.42 26.14 19.81
C ASP A 415 16.58 26.17 18.81
N LEU A 416 16.33 26.69 17.60
CA LEU A 416 17.37 26.93 16.61
C LEU A 416 17.90 28.36 16.77
N PRO A 417 19.13 28.54 17.30
CA PRO A 417 19.73 29.85 17.39
C PRO A 417 20.18 30.35 16.00
N GLU A 418 20.54 31.62 15.94
CA GLU A 418 21.32 32.19 14.83
C GLU A 418 22.56 31.35 14.54
N MET A 419 23.00 31.37 13.27
CA MET A 419 24.17 30.61 12.87
C MET A 419 25.41 31.28 13.45
N GLU A 420 26.30 30.50 14.06
CA GLU A 420 27.58 31.04 14.53
C GLU A 420 28.39 31.62 13.36
N GLN A 421 29.10 32.72 13.62
CA GLN A 421 29.84 33.46 12.59
C GLN A 421 30.77 32.56 11.74
N ASN A 422 31.51 31.66 12.39
CA ASN A 422 32.41 30.72 11.70
C ASN A 422 31.66 29.77 10.76
N MET A 423 30.46 29.34 11.15
CA MET A 423 29.60 28.47 10.34
C MET A 423 28.94 29.24 9.20
N ALA A 424 28.51 30.48 9.45
CA ALA A 424 27.94 31.36 8.44
C ALA A 424 28.96 31.68 7.34
N ARG A 425 30.22 31.90 7.71
CA ARG A 425 31.33 32.06 6.76
C ARG A 425 31.52 30.81 5.91
N ARG A 426 31.65 29.64 6.54
CA ARG A 426 31.78 28.37 5.81
C ARG A 426 30.60 28.14 4.86
N MET A 427 29.38 28.49 5.27
CA MET A 427 28.18 28.38 4.43
C MET A 427 28.28 29.27 3.19
N LEU A 428 28.69 30.53 3.38
CA LEU A 428 28.88 31.46 2.27
C LEU A 428 29.95 30.95 1.30
N GLU A 429 31.11 30.54 1.81
CA GLU A 429 32.21 29.96 1.03
C GLU A 429 31.77 28.72 0.24
N LEU A 430 30.95 27.85 0.83
CA LEU A 430 30.40 26.66 0.16
C LEU A 430 29.41 27.00 -0.97
N PHE A 431 28.82 28.19 -0.96
CA PHE A 431 27.80 28.59 -1.92
C PHE A 431 28.32 29.50 -3.02
N LEU A 432 29.41 30.23 -2.77
CA LEU A 432 30.08 31.03 -3.79
C LEU A 432 30.79 30.14 -4.82
N ALA A 433 30.77 30.56 -6.09
CA ALA A 433 31.49 29.89 -7.16
C ALA A 433 33.00 30.19 -7.10
N ASP A 434 33.35 31.43 -6.74
CA ASP A 434 34.72 31.90 -6.61
C ASP A 434 35.10 32.12 -5.14
N GLN A 435 36.36 31.80 -4.81
CA GLN A 435 36.89 32.06 -3.47
C GLN A 435 37.18 33.55 -3.30
N THR A 436 36.76 34.11 -2.16
CA THR A 436 37.13 35.47 -1.74
C THR A 436 38.21 35.42 -0.66
N ASN A 437 39.20 36.32 -0.77
CA ASN A 437 40.25 36.50 0.22
C ASN A 437 39.96 37.69 1.16
N GLU A 438 38.86 38.42 0.96
CA GLU A 438 38.57 39.66 1.68
C GLU A 438 37.67 39.40 2.88
N GLN A 439 38.34 39.07 3.97
CA GLN A 439 37.71 38.52 5.16
C GLN A 439 36.83 39.53 5.91
N GLU A 440 37.18 40.83 5.86
CA GLU A 440 36.40 41.91 6.46
C GLU A 440 35.07 42.16 5.73
N THR A 441 35.08 42.18 4.39
CA THR A 441 33.88 42.35 3.57
C THR A 441 32.91 41.20 3.74
N VAL A 442 33.43 39.97 3.86
CA VAL A 442 32.61 38.79 4.21
C VAL A 442 31.95 38.95 5.58
N ASP A 443 32.69 39.41 6.60
CA ASP A 443 32.13 39.59 7.93
C ASP A 443 31.06 40.68 7.99
N LEU A 444 31.26 41.79 7.28
CA LEU A 444 30.27 42.86 7.14
C LEU A 444 29.00 42.34 6.46
N LEU A 445 29.13 41.62 5.34
CA LEU A 445 28.00 41.04 4.63
C LEU A 445 27.21 40.07 5.52
N LEU A 446 27.89 39.15 6.22
CA LEU A 446 27.23 38.18 7.08
C LEU A 446 26.48 38.85 8.25
N LYS A 447 27.03 39.95 8.78
CA LYS A 447 26.39 40.76 9.81
C LYS A 447 25.13 41.44 9.29
N GLU A 448 25.16 42.01 8.09
CA GLU A 448 23.97 42.60 7.43
C GLU A 448 22.89 41.55 7.14
N LEU A 449 23.30 40.31 6.84
CA LEU A 449 22.39 39.18 6.63
C LEU A 449 21.91 38.54 7.94
N ALA A 450 22.25 39.13 9.09
CA ALA A 450 21.91 38.66 10.44
C ALA A 450 22.23 37.17 10.67
N TYR A 451 23.27 36.66 9.99
CA TYR A 451 23.65 35.25 10.01
C TYR A 451 22.50 34.26 9.72
N LEU A 452 21.48 34.69 8.97
CA LEU A 452 20.35 33.85 8.59
C LEU A 452 20.71 32.96 7.39
N PRO A 453 20.63 31.62 7.51
CA PRO A 453 21.01 30.70 6.43
C PRO A 453 20.28 30.97 5.10
N LEU A 454 19.00 31.32 5.14
CA LEU A 454 18.24 31.70 3.95
C LEU A 454 18.81 32.95 3.27
N ALA A 455 19.12 33.99 4.05
CA ALA A 455 19.64 35.25 3.55
C ALA A 455 21.06 35.06 2.96
N ILE A 456 21.90 34.26 3.61
CA ILE A 456 23.24 33.87 3.10
C ILE A 456 23.11 33.12 1.78
N GLY A 457 22.17 32.17 1.69
CA GLY A 457 21.87 31.44 0.45
C GLY A 457 21.48 32.34 -0.70
N GLN A 458 20.58 33.29 -0.45
CA GLN A 458 20.12 34.26 -1.45
C GLN A 458 21.23 35.22 -1.88
N ALA A 459 22.02 35.73 -0.92
CA ALA A 459 23.14 36.61 -1.21
C ALA A 459 24.20 35.91 -2.07
N ALA A 460 24.59 34.69 -1.72
CA ALA A 460 25.56 33.90 -2.50
C ALA A 460 25.05 33.64 -3.93
N ALA A 461 23.77 33.28 -4.09
CA ALA A 461 23.16 33.09 -5.40
C ALA A 461 23.18 34.38 -6.23
N TYR A 462 22.87 35.52 -5.61
CA TYR A 462 22.93 36.83 -6.26
C TYR A 462 24.35 37.20 -6.69
N VAL A 463 25.35 36.97 -5.84
CA VAL A 463 26.77 37.20 -6.14
C VAL A 463 27.20 36.36 -7.35
N ASN A 464 26.87 35.06 -7.35
CA ASN A 464 27.21 34.15 -8.44
C ASN A 464 26.56 34.55 -9.77
N VAL A 465 25.27 34.91 -9.77
CA VAL A 465 24.53 35.29 -11.00
C VAL A 465 25.08 36.57 -11.61
N ASN A 466 25.47 37.53 -10.78
CA ASN A 466 25.92 38.84 -11.24
C ASN A 466 27.46 38.94 -11.37
N MET A 467 28.19 37.84 -11.12
CA MET A 467 29.67 37.81 -11.13
C MET A 467 30.28 38.93 -10.27
N ILE A 468 29.69 39.19 -9.11
CA ILE A 468 30.17 40.23 -8.19
C ILE A 468 31.40 39.70 -7.48
N THR A 469 32.49 40.47 -7.50
CA THR A 469 33.63 40.19 -6.62
C THR A 469 33.35 40.81 -5.26
N LEU A 470 33.37 39.99 -4.21
CA LEU A 470 33.36 40.49 -2.83
C LEU A 470 34.74 41.10 -2.55
N GLN A 471 34.85 42.40 -2.82
CA GLN A 471 35.96 43.29 -2.44
C GLN A 471 35.45 44.22 -1.35
#